data_AF-A0A0D2F8S0-F1
#
_entry.id   AF-A0A0D2F8S0-F1
#
_cell.length_a   1.000
_cell.length_b   1.000
_cell.length_c   1.000
_cell.angle_alpha   90.00
_cell.angle_beta   90.00
_cell.angle_gamma   90.00
#
_symmetry.space_group_name_H-M   'P 1'
#
loop_
_entity.id
_entity.type
_entity.pdbx_description
1 polymer ?
#
loop_
_entity_poly.entity_id
_entity_poly.type
_entity_poly.pdbx_seq_one_letter_code
_entity_poly.pdbx_strand_id
1 'polypeptide(L)'
;MDSIVLAKVAGLTSSGIFAGYTWALSHAAVPAILFAPEALVANQWREIYLDGFYVSRPLCLLNALSFGYLAYHAPEPLLTSLYTLAAAFNASGVPYALTFLRRTNGALSRRADRLAGPGNGAMALTYAFNEKRSVERDRKFGSTADLVRRWQWHNSVRTAVLVVGTLVGAVAVAMDGR
;
A
#
# COMPACT_ATOMS: atom_id res chain seq x y z
N MET A 1 -1.20 27.14 -15.09
CA MET A 1 -1.38 26.72 -13.69
C MET A 1 0.00 26.66 -13.07
N ASP A 2 0.23 27.35 -11.96
CA ASP A 2 1.52 27.36 -11.25
C ASP A 2 1.91 25.91 -10.88
N SER A 3 3.16 25.51 -11.15
CA SER A 3 3.67 24.17 -10.88
C SER A 3 3.61 23.82 -9.40
N ILE A 4 3.71 24.81 -8.50
CA ILE A 4 3.53 24.63 -7.06
C ILE A 4 2.08 24.23 -6.74
N VAL A 5 1.10 24.95 -7.31
CA VAL A 5 -0.33 24.63 -7.13
C VAL A 5 -0.65 23.25 -7.67
N LEU A 6 -0.12 22.89 -8.84
CA LEU A 6 -0.27 21.55 -9.40
C LEU A 6 0.30 20.47 -8.46
N ALA A 7 1.50 20.68 -7.92
CA ALA A 7 2.12 19.73 -7.00
C ALA A 7 1.32 19.58 -5.69
N LYS A 8 0.77 20.66 -5.14
CA LYS A 8 -0.10 20.64 -3.94
C LYS A 8 -1.34 19.79 -4.19
N VAL A 9 -2.07 20.06 -5.27
CA VAL A 9 -3.30 19.33 -5.64
C VAL A 9 -3.00 17.86 -5.93
N ALA A 10 -1.97 17.60 -6.75
CA ALA A 10 -1.59 16.24 -7.10
C ALA A 10 -1.22 15.43 -5.85
N GLY A 11 -0.29 15.93 -5.03
CA GLY A 11 0.19 15.25 -3.83
C GLY A 11 -0.90 14.98 -2.80
N LEU A 12 -1.78 15.94 -2.53
CA LEU A 12 -2.90 15.74 -1.59
C LEU A 12 -3.93 14.73 -2.12
N THR A 13 -4.28 14.84 -3.40
CA THR A 13 -5.26 13.93 -4.01
C THR A 13 -4.73 12.50 -4.05
N SER A 14 -3.49 12.31 -4.53
CA SER A 14 -2.91 10.98 -4.65
C SER A 14 -2.60 10.33 -3.30
N SER A 15 -2.20 11.10 -2.29
CA SER A 15 -1.96 10.56 -0.94
C SER A 15 -3.26 10.17 -0.25
N GLY A 16 -4.31 11.00 -0.36
CA GLY A 16 -5.65 10.69 0.12
C GLY A 16 -6.23 9.42 -0.52
N ILE A 17 -6.16 9.31 -1.87
CA ILE A 17 -6.57 8.09 -2.59
C ILE A 17 -5.78 6.89 -2.09
N PHE A 18 -4.45 6.99 -1.96
CA PHE A 18 -3.63 5.84 -1.59
C PHE A 18 -3.89 5.36 -0.15
N ALA A 19 -4.02 6.29 0.79
CA ALA A 19 -4.38 6.00 2.17
C ALA A 19 -5.77 5.37 2.25
N GLY A 20 -6.77 5.99 1.60
CA GLY A 20 -8.15 5.51 1.58
C GLY A 20 -8.28 4.14 0.92
N TYR A 21 -7.60 3.91 -0.20
CA TYR A 21 -7.60 2.62 -0.88
C TYR A 21 -6.98 1.52 0.00
N THR A 22 -5.82 1.78 0.61
CA THR A 22 -5.18 0.81 1.52
C THR A 22 -6.06 0.49 2.73
N TRP A 23 -6.74 1.50 3.27
CA TRP A 23 -7.73 1.31 4.33
C TRP A 23 -8.90 0.44 3.87
N ALA A 24 -9.49 0.74 2.70
CA ALA A 24 -10.64 0.02 2.16
C ALA A 24 -10.33 -1.46 1.89
N LEU A 25 -9.15 -1.78 1.34
CA LEU A 25 -8.69 -3.16 1.18
C LEU A 25 -8.74 -3.94 2.51
N SER A 26 -8.33 -3.29 3.61
CA SER A 26 -8.16 -3.94 4.90
C SER A 26 -9.43 -3.96 5.72
N HIS A 27 -10.25 -2.91 5.67
CA HIS A 27 -11.37 -2.73 6.59
C HIS A 27 -12.74 -2.87 5.94
N ALA A 28 -12.82 -2.82 4.61
CA ALA A 28 -14.05 -3.13 3.87
C ALA A 28 -13.93 -4.48 3.15
N ALA A 29 -12.88 -4.67 2.35
CA ALA A 29 -12.78 -5.85 1.48
C ALA A 29 -12.43 -7.14 2.26
N VAL A 30 -11.43 -7.11 3.14
CA VAL A 30 -11.02 -8.32 3.90
C VAL A 30 -12.18 -8.92 4.70
N PRO A 31 -12.96 -8.16 5.51
CA PRO A 31 -14.10 -8.74 6.21
C PRO A 31 -15.10 -9.40 5.27
N ALA A 32 -15.38 -8.79 4.10
CA ALA A 32 -16.33 -9.31 3.13
C ALA A 32 -15.89 -10.65 2.52
N ILE A 33 -14.60 -10.80 2.17
CA ILE A 33 -14.11 -12.04 1.54
C ILE A 33 -14.02 -13.20 2.54
N LEU A 34 -13.80 -12.92 3.84
CA LEU A 34 -13.60 -13.96 4.86
C LEU A 34 -14.86 -14.79 5.17
N PHE A 35 -16.04 -14.40 4.67
CA PHE A 35 -17.27 -15.21 4.77
C PHE A 35 -17.34 -16.35 3.75
N ALA A 36 -16.46 -16.36 2.75
CA ALA A 36 -16.47 -17.34 1.68
C ALA A 36 -15.73 -18.65 2.04
N PRO A 37 -15.98 -19.75 1.32
CA PRO A 37 -15.14 -20.95 1.39
C PRO A 37 -13.68 -20.67 1.07
N GLU A 38 -12.76 -21.44 1.64
CA GLU A 38 -11.33 -21.14 1.64
C GLU A 38 -10.73 -20.87 0.24
N ALA A 39 -11.08 -21.69 -0.75
CA ALA A 39 -10.62 -21.50 -2.12
C ALA A 39 -11.09 -20.17 -2.74
N LEU A 40 -12.33 -19.78 -2.44
CA LEU A 40 -12.89 -18.52 -2.91
C LEU A 40 -12.25 -17.32 -2.20
N VAL A 41 -11.98 -17.41 -0.89
CA VAL A 41 -11.20 -16.40 -0.15
C VAL A 41 -9.84 -16.18 -0.81
N ALA A 42 -9.14 -17.28 -1.13
CA ALA A 42 -7.81 -17.22 -1.75
C ALA A 42 -7.86 -16.56 -3.14
N ASN A 43 -8.89 -16.87 -3.92
CA ASN A 43 -9.10 -16.26 -5.24
C ASN A 43 -9.45 -14.77 -5.14
N GLN A 44 -10.39 -14.40 -4.27
CA GLN A 44 -10.79 -13.00 -4.08
C GLN A 44 -9.62 -12.16 -3.55
N TRP A 45 -8.83 -12.69 -2.61
CA TRP A 45 -7.61 -12.03 -2.15
C TRP A 45 -6.64 -11.79 -3.30
N ARG A 46 -6.46 -12.74 -4.23
CA ARG A 46 -5.55 -12.60 -5.38
C ARG A 46 -5.93 -11.39 -6.23
N GLU A 47 -7.21 -11.26 -6.59
CA GLU A 47 -7.69 -10.13 -7.40
C GLU A 47 -7.49 -8.80 -6.69
N ILE A 48 -7.91 -8.72 -5.43
CA ILE A 48 -7.73 -7.56 -4.56
C ILE A 48 -6.24 -7.15 -4.46
N TYR A 49 -5.36 -8.15 -4.34
CA TYR A 49 -3.93 -7.93 -4.25
C TYR A 49 -3.32 -7.44 -5.56
N LEU A 50 -3.74 -7.99 -6.70
CA LEU A 50 -3.31 -7.53 -8.02
C LEU A 50 -3.66 -6.07 -8.22
N ASP A 51 -4.92 -5.69 -7.99
CA ASP A 51 -5.37 -4.31 -8.12
C ASP A 51 -4.56 -3.39 -7.21
N GLY A 52 -4.41 -3.76 -5.93
CA GLY A 52 -3.62 -2.97 -4.99
C GLY A 52 -2.14 -2.86 -5.36
N PHE A 53 -1.55 -3.89 -5.95
CA PHE A 53 -0.16 -3.83 -6.41
C PHE A 53 0.02 -2.81 -7.54
N TYR A 54 -0.89 -2.76 -8.51
CA TYR A 54 -0.78 -1.87 -9.66
C TYR A 54 -1.26 -0.45 -9.37
N VAL A 55 -2.23 -0.26 -8.46
CA VAL A 55 -2.68 1.08 -8.02
C VAL A 55 -1.65 1.75 -7.10
N SER A 56 -1.06 1.03 -6.15
CA SER A 56 -0.19 1.64 -5.13
C SER A 56 1.11 2.24 -5.67
N ARG A 57 1.72 1.61 -6.68
CA ARG A 57 3.03 2.03 -7.22
C ARG A 57 3.02 3.40 -7.89
N PRO A 58 2.12 3.71 -8.85
CA PRO A 58 2.06 5.05 -9.43
C PRO A 58 1.69 6.09 -8.39
N LEU A 59 0.83 5.78 -7.42
CA LEU A 59 0.50 6.71 -6.34
C LEU A 59 1.69 6.99 -5.41
N CYS A 60 2.48 5.98 -5.04
CA CYS A 60 3.73 6.19 -4.30
C CYS A 60 4.70 7.10 -5.04
N LEU A 61 4.88 6.88 -6.35
CA LEU A 61 5.77 7.71 -7.16
C LEU A 61 5.25 9.14 -7.26
N LEU A 62 3.96 9.32 -7.54
CA LEU A 62 3.34 10.64 -7.63
C LEU A 62 3.46 11.40 -6.30
N ASN A 63 3.19 10.74 -5.17
CA ASN A 63 3.35 11.33 -3.84
C ASN A 63 4.80 11.76 -3.56
N ALA A 64 5.78 10.91 -3.90
CA ALA A 64 7.19 11.20 -3.71
C ALA A 64 7.62 12.42 -4.54
N LEU A 65 7.22 12.46 -5.80
CA LEU A 65 7.55 13.56 -6.72
C LEU A 65 6.86 14.87 -6.29
N SER A 66 5.56 14.83 -5.99
CA SER A 66 4.79 16.02 -5.62
C SER A 66 5.29 16.64 -4.31
N PHE A 67 5.35 15.87 -3.23
CA PHE A 67 5.81 16.41 -1.94
C PHE A 67 7.31 16.67 -1.92
N GLY A 68 8.12 15.89 -2.64
CA GLY A 68 9.55 16.17 -2.80
C GLY A 68 9.81 17.48 -3.55
N TYR A 69 9.05 17.74 -4.63
CA TYR A 69 9.10 19.01 -5.36
C TYR A 69 8.71 20.20 -4.48
N LEU A 70 7.66 20.05 -3.67
CA LEU A 70 7.23 21.08 -2.72
C LEU A 70 8.27 21.31 -1.62
N ALA A 71 8.91 20.27 -1.11
CA ALA A 71 9.99 20.40 -0.13
C ALA A 71 11.18 21.21 -0.69
N TYR A 72 11.52 20.98 -1.96
CA TYR A 72 12.61 21.70 -2.63
C TYR A 72 12.29 23.19 -2.86
N HIS A 73 11.02 23.55 -3.07
CA HIS A 73 10.60 24.94 -3.29
C HIS A 73 10.07 25.64 -2.03
N ALA A 74 10.11 24.97 -0.88
CA ALA A 74 9.56 25.52 0.35
C ALA A 74 10.38 26.74 0.83
N PRO A 75 9.73 27.85 1.21
CA PRO A 75 10.42 29.08 1.60
C PRO A 75 11.06 29.02 2.99
N GLU A 76 10.58 28.11 3.85
CA GLU A 76 10.99 28.01 5.25
C GLU A 76 11.38 26.57 5.64
N PRO A 77 12.35 26.40 6.57
CA PRO A 77 12.84 25.08 6.99
C PRO A 77 11.74 24.15 7.55
N LEU A 78 10.73 24.72 8.23
CA LEU A 78 9.61 23.95 8.76
C LEU A 78 8.78 23.35 7.62
N LEU A 79 8.46 24.12 6.59
CA LEU A 79 7.72 23.64 5.41
C LEU A 79 8.52 22.59 4.64
N THR A 80 9.83 22.81 4.46
CA THR A 80 10.73 21.81 3.86
C THR A 80 10.66 20.49 4.63
N SER A 81 10.69 20.55 5.96
CA SER A 81 10.64 19.36 6.83
C SER A 81 9.29 18.64 6.72
N LEU A 82 8.17 19.37 6.77
CA LEU A 82 6.84 18.79 6.67
C LEU A 82 6.60 18.13 5.29
N TYR A 83 6.95 18.81 4.20
CA TYR A 83 6.84 18.22 2.87
C TYR A 83 7.78 17.01 2.68
N THR A 84 8.99 17.05 3.23
CA THR A 84 9.91 15.91 3.22
C THR A 84 9.32 14.70 3.97
N LEU A 85 8.73 14.92 5.15
CA LEU A 85 8.06 13.87 5.92
C LEU A 85 6.85 13.30 5.16
N ALA A 86 6.04 14.17 4.55
CA ALA A 86 4.90 13.74 3.73
C ALA A 86 5.34 12.89 2.53
N ALA A 87 6.42 13.30 1.84
CA ALA A 87 7.03 12.54 0.76
C ALA A 87 7.52 11.18 1.26
N ALA A 88 8.29 11.14 2.35
CA ALA A 88 8.86 9.92 2.91
C ALA A 88 7.76 8.92 3.33
N PHE A 89 6.74 9.36 4.06
CA PHE A 89 5.70 8.48 4.57
C PHE A 89 4.86 7.89 3.43
N ASN A 90 4.50 8.70 2.43
CA ASN A 90 3.71 8.21 1.30
C ASN A 90 4.52 7.39 0.30
N ALA A 91 5.81 7.69 0.12
CA ALA A 91 6.73 6.87 -0.69
C ALA A 91 7.06 5.53 -0.02
N SER A 92 6.96 5.45 1.31
CA SER A 92 7.29 4.25 2.08
C SER A 92 6.41 3.04 1.77
N GLY A 93 5.26 3.22 1.11
CA GLY A 93 4.30 2.16 0.83
C GLY A 93 4.90 0.96 0.08
N VAL A 94 5.75 1.21 -0.92
CA VAL A 94 6.43 0.16 -1.70
C VAL A 94 7.54 -0.52 -0.87
N PRO A 95 8.51 0.20 -0.27
CA PRO A 95 9.49 -0.40 0.64
C PRO A 95 8.85 -1.22 1.77
N TYR A 96 7.78 -0.72 2.38
CA TYR A 96 7.04 -1.45 3.42
C TYR A 96 6.48 -2.76 2.88
N ALA A 97 5.88 -2.74 1.68
CA ALA A 97 5.33 -3.94 1.08
C ALA A 97 6.41 -4.98 0.73
N LEU A 98 7.53 -4.53 0.20
CA LEU A 98 8.66 -5.41 -0.16
C LEU A 98 9.41 -5.97 1.05
N THR A 99 9.22 -5.40 2.24
CA THR A 99 9.87 -5.86 3.48
C THR A 99 8.93 -6.68 4.36
N PHE A 100 7.80 -6.10 4.77
CA PHE A 100 6.91 -6.69 5.78
C PHE A 100 5.82 -7.58 5.19
N LEU A 101 5.26 -7.20 4.03
CA LEU A 101 4.19 -7.94 3.37
C LEU A 101 4.73 -9.07 2.48
N ARG A 102 5.95 -8.94 1.95
CA ARG A 102 6.55 -9.85 0.97
C ARG A 102 6.31 -11.34 1.23
N ARG A 103 6.69 -11.82 2.41
CA ARG A 103 6.53 -13.23 2.79
C ARG A 103 5.08 -13.67 2.92
N THR A 104 4.19 -12.76 3.33
CA THR A 104 2.75 -13.03 3.47
C THR A 104 2.09 -13.05 2.09
N ASN A 105 2.44 -12.10 1.21
CA ASN A 105 1.99 -12.09 -0.18
C ASN A 105 2.44 -13.36 -0.90
N GLY A 106 3.72 -13.75 -0.78
CA GLY A 106 4.22 -14.99 -1.36
C GLY A 106 3.46 -16.23 -0.86
N ALA A 107 3.20 -16.33 0.44
CA ALA A 107 2.42 -17.43 1.01
C ALA A 107 0.97 -17.47 0.48
N LEU A 108 0.31 -16.31 0.40
CA LEU A 108 -1.04 -16.20 -0.13
C LEU A 108 -1.11 -16.46 -1.64
N SER A 109 -0.10 -16.03 -2.41
CA SER A 109 0.01 -16.38 -3.83
C SER A 109 0.10 -17.88 -4.03
N ARG A 110 0.91 -18.58 -3.23
CA ARG A 110 1.01 -20.06 -3.24
C ARG A 110 -0.30 -20.74 -2.86
N ARG A 111 -0.98 -20.21 -1.84
CA ARG A 111 -2.28 -20.70 -1.36
C ARG A 111 -3.33 -20.56 -2.45
N ALA A 112 -3.42 -19.38 -3.07
CA ALA A 112 -4.34 -19.13 -4.17
C ALA A 112 -4.02 -20.04 -5.37
N ASP A 113 -2.75 -20.21 -5.72
CA ASP A 113 -2.33 -21.11 -6.80
C ASP A 113 -2.80 -22.56 -6.57
N ARG A 114 -2.63 -23.05 -5.35
CA ARG A 114 -3.04 -24.41 -4.94
C ARG A 114 -4.56 -24.59 -4.87
N LEU A 115 -5.30 -23.62 -4.35
CA LEU A 115 -6.73 -23.77 -4.04
C LEU A 115 -7.66 -23.25 -5.15
N ALA A 116 -7.23 -22.23 -5.89
CA ALA A 116 -8.01 -21.53 -6.90
C ALA A 116 -7.40 -21.64 -8.31
N GLY A 117 -6.40 -22.52 -8.49
CA GLY A 117 -5.72 -22.73 -9.76
C GLY A 117 -4.66 -21.66 -10.06
N PRO A 118 -3.91 -21.82 -11.17
CA PRO A 118 -2.77 -20.98 -11.48
C PRO A 118 -3.17 -19.52 -11.76
N GLY A 119 -2.34 -18.58 -11.30
CA GLY A 119 -2.50 -17.16 -11.63
C GLY A 119 -2.08 -16.82 -13.06
N ASN A 120 -2.24 -15.56 -13.46
CA ASN A 120 -1.87 -15.04 -14.78
C ASN A 120 -0.36 -14.77 -14.99
N GLY A 121 0.50 -15.27 -14.09
CA GLY A 121 1.95 -15.02 -14.15
C GLY A 121 2.40 -13.60 -13.78
N ALA A 122 1.50 -12.73 -13.31
CA ALA A 122 1.85 -11.36 -12.92
C ALA A 122 2.98 -11.31 -11.88
N MET A 123 3.87 -10.32 -12.02
CA MET A 123 5.00 -10.10 -11.10
C MET A 123 4.56 -10.06 -9.63
N ALA A 124 3.41 -9.46 -9.33
CA ALA A 124 2.85 -9.41 -7.98
C ALA A 124 2.69 -10.81 -7.37
N LEU A 125 2.30 -11.81 -8.16
CA LEU A 125 2.07 -13.17 -7.67
C LEU A 125 3.36 -13.99 -7.58
N THR A 126 4.34 -13.68 -8.44
CA THR A 126 5.53 -14.54 -8.64
C THR A 126 6.77 -14.09 -7.86
N TYR A 127 6.94 -12.79 -7.61
CA TYR A 127 8.20 -12.22 -7.08
C TYR A 127 8.67 -12.79 -5.73
N ALA A 128 7.74 -13.28 -4.89
CA ALA A 128 8.02 -13.85 -3.57
C ALA A 128 7.55 -15.31 -3.44
N PHE A 129 7.09 -15.93 -4.54
CA PHE A 129 6.38 -17.21 -4.54
C PHE A 129 7.26 -18.39 -4.09
N ASN A 130 8.52 -18.41 -4.52
CA ASN A 130 9.48 -19.49 -4.23
C ASN A 130 10.45 -19.17 -3.09
N GLU A 131 10.25 -18.06 -2.37
CA GLU A 131 11.13 -17.73 -1.27
C GLU A 131 10.93 -18.68 -0.10
N LYS A 132 12.03 -19.13 0.51
CA LYS A 132 12.02 -20.00 1.69
C LYS A 132 11.06 -19.47 2.78
N ARG A 133 11.10 -18.16 3.07
CA ARG A 133 10.25 -17.50 4.06
C ARG A 133 8.76 -17.48 3.70
N SER A 134 8.42 -17.51 2.42
CA SER A 134 7.03 -17.60 1.93
C SER A 134 6.51 -19.03 2.02
N VAL A 135 7.35 -20.01 1.64
CA VAL A 135 7.03 -21.44 1.75
C VAL A 135 6.82 -21.86 3.20
N GLU A 136 7.73 -21.47 4.10
CA GLU A 136 7.61 -21.73 5.54
C GLU A 136 6.34 -21.09 6.12
N ARG A 137 5.94 -19.92 5.62
CA ARG A 137 4.75 -19.22 6.08
C ARG A 137 3.46 -19.86 5.60
N ASP A 138 3.39 -20.28 4.35
CA ASP A 138 2.24 -21.05 3.83
C ASP A 138 2.03 -22.32 4.67
N ARG A 139 3.11 -23.03 5.02
CA ARG A 139 3.06 -24.23 5.89
C ARG A 139 2.69 -23.91 7.34
N LYS A 140 3.14 -22.78 7.88
CA LYS A 140 2.92 -22.40 9.30
C LYS A 140 1.46 -22.05 9.60
N PHE A 141 0.75 -21.43 8.67
CA PHE A 141 -0.61 -20.95 8.89
C PHE A 141 -1.64 -22.00 8.44
N GLY A 142 -2.49 -22.43 9.36
CA GLY A 142 -3.47 -23.50 9.12
C GLY A 142 -4.53 -23.13 8.08
N SER A 143 -4.96 -21.86 8.00
CA SER A 143 -6.02 -21.42 7.09
C SER A 143 -5.63 -20.21 6.23
N THR A 144 -6.28 -20.08 5.07
CA THR A 144 -6.17 -18.87 4.23
C THR A 144 -6.65 -17.64 4.99
N ALA A 145 -7.69 -17.79 5.81
CA ALA A 145 -8.22 -16.71 6.64
C ALA A 145 -7.17 -16.12 7.59
N ASP A 146 -6.34 -16.95 8.22
CA ASP A 146 -5.28 -16.46 9.12
C ASP A 146 -4.18 -15.69 8.37
N LEU A 147 -3.82 -16.15 7.17
CA LEU A 147 -2.88 -15.41 6.32
C LEU A 147 -3.47 -14.09 5.83
N VAL A 148 -4.73 -14.08 5.42
CA VAL A 148 -5.44 -12.85 5.01
C VAL A 148 -5.57 -11.87 6.16
N ARG A 149 -5.87 -12.33 7.39
CA ARG A 149 -5.85 -11.47 8.59
C ARG A 149 -4.47 -10.93 8.90
N ARG A 150 -3.42 -11.74 8.69
CA ARG A 150 -2.04 -11.25 8.84
C ARG A 150 -1.68 -10.20 7.80
N TRP A 151 -2.14 -10.38 6.56
CA TRP A 151 -2.00 -9.42 5.48
C TRP A 151 -2.76 -8.12 5.79
N GLN A 152 -4.00 -8.23 6.29
CA GLN A 152 -4.82 -7.12 6.77
C GLN A 152 -4.09 -6.31 7.84
N TRP A 153 -3.55 -6.96 8.88
CA TRP A 153 -2.81 -6.28 9.95
C TRP A 153 -1.65 -5.42 9.41
N HIS A 154 -0.84 -5.97 8.50
CA HIS A 154 0.25 -5.22 7.90
C HIS A 154 -0.22 -4.06 7.04
N ASN A 155 -1.33 -4.23 6.30
CA ASN A 155 -1.93 -3.13 5.55
C ASN A 155 -2.55 -2.07 6.46
N SER A 156 -3.14 -2.43 7.61
CA SER A 156 -3.63 -1.45 8.60
C SER A 156 -2.49 -0.59 9.16
N VAL A 157 -1.33 -1.20 9.46
CA VAL A 157 -0.13 -0.45 9.85
C VAL A 157 0.31 0.49 8.73
N ARG A 158 0.36 0.00 7.48
CA ARG A 158 0.69 0.83 6.32
C ARG A 158 -0.30 1.99 6.16
N THR A 159 -1.59 1.74 6.31
CA THR A 159 -2.64 2.77 6.27
C THR A 159 -2.36 3.87 7.28
N ALA A 160 -2.01 3.53 8.52
CA ALA A 160 -1.69 4.53 9.54
C ALA A 160 -0.53 5.44 9.10
N VAL A 161 0.55 4.86 8.56
CA VAL A 161 1.69 5.64 8.02
C VAL A 161 1.25 6.56 6.88
N LEU A 162 0.44 6.07 5.95
CA LEU A 162 -0.05 6.85 4.81
C LEU A 162 -0.99 7.98 5.24
N VAL A 163 -1.89 7.72 6.20
CA VAL A 163 -2.79 8.73 6.77
C VAL A 163 -1.97 9.83 7.45
N VAL A 164 -0.98 9.47 8.28
CA VAL A 164 -0.11 10.47 8.91
C VAL A 164 0.64 11.28 7.84
N GLY A 165 1.19 10.63 6.80
CA GLY A 165 1.85 11.33 5.69
C GLY A 165 0.92 12.30 4.96
N THR A 166 -0.33 11.89 4.73
CA THR A 166 -1.37 12.72 4.11
C THR A 166 -1.71 13.93 4.98
N LEU A 167 -1.90 13.74 6.29
CA LEU A 167 -2.20 14.82 7.23
C LEU A 167 -1.05 15.82 7.35
N VAL A 168 0.20 15.33 7.43
CA VAL A 168 1.39 16.18 7.44
C VAL A 168 1.49 17.01 6.17
N GLY A 169 1.25 16.41 5.00
CA GLY A 169 1.20 17.11 3.73
C GLY A 169 0.09 18.17 3.68
N ALA A 170 -1.11 17.85 4.17
CA ALA A 170 -2.23 18.79 4.24
C ALA A 170 -1.94 19.99 5.15
N VAL A 171 -1.33 19.75 6.32
CA VAL A 171 -0.89 20.80 7.24
C VAL A 171 0.15 21.71 6.57
N ALA A 172 1.15 21.13 5.88
CA ALA A 172 2.14 21.91 5.15
C ALA A 172 1.50 22.80 4.08
N VAL A 173 0.59 22.25 3.27
CA VAL A 173 -0.13 23.01 2.23
C VAL A 173 -0.95 24.15 2.84
N ALA A 174 -1.61 23.92 3.98
CA ALA A 174 -2.41 24.94 4.65
C ALA A 174 -1.57 26.06 5.26
N MET A 175 -0.33 25.77 5.67
CA MET A 175 0.63 26.77 6.18
C MET A 175 1.27 27.56 5.04
N ASP A 176 1.61 26.90 3.95
CA ASP A 176 2.23 27.45 2.73
C ASP A 176 1.26 28.25 1.84
N GLY A 177 0.13 28.68 2.39
CA GLY A 177 -0.83 29.58 1.77
C GLY A 177 -1.16 30.80 2.62
N ARG A 178 -0.46 30.97 3.75
CA ARG A 178 -0.49 32.17 4.61
C ARG A 178 0.71 33.03 4.29
#